data_AF-A0A2M7GQC1-F1
#
_entry.id   AF-A0A2M7GQC1-F1
#
_cell.length_a   1.000
_cell.length_b   1.000
_cell.length_c   1.000
_cell.angle_alpha   90.00
_cell.angle_beta   90.00
_cell.angle_gamma   90.00
#
_symmetry.space_group_name_H-M   'P 1'
#
loop_
_entity.id
_entity.type
_entity.pdbx_description
1 polymer ?
#
loop_
_entity_poly.entity_id
_entity_poly.type
_entity_poly.pdbx_seq_one_letter_code
_entity_poly.pdbx_strand_id
1 'polypeptide(L)' 'RALEDAVRSLGAHCDTPDRAAHYLCLALPSDAPGGIAQRLSRQGVSVSQRGARLRVTPHLYNDEADIARFADAMAVALA' A
#
# COMPACT_ATOMS: atom_id res chain seq x y z
N ARG A 1 -5.36 5.70 -8.95
CA ARG A 1 -4.95 5.06 -10.22
C ARG A 1 -3.44 4.86 -10.26
N ALA A 2 -2.60 5.90 -10.25
CA ALA A 2 -1.13 5.73 -10.21
C ALA A 2 -0.60 4.77 -9.13
N LEU A 3 -1.04 4.91 -7.86
CA LEU A 3 -0.65 4.00 -6.78
C LEU A 3 -1.12 2.55 -7.00
N GLU A 4 -2.35 2.38 -7.50
CA GLU A 4 -2.91 1.06 -7.81
C GLU A 4 -2.10 0.38 -8.92
N ASP A 5 -1.74 1.11 -9.96
CA ASP A 5 -0.95 0.59 -11.07
C ASP A 5 0.46 0.22 -10.63
N ALA A 6 1.07 1.00 -9.73
CA ALA A 6 2.40 0.74 -9.19
C ALA A 6 2.50 -0.54 -8.35
N VAL A 7 1.43 -0.93 -7.65
CA VAL A 7 1.42 -2.15 -6.80
C VAL A 7 0.79 -3.37 -7.47
N ARG A 8 0.19 -3.21 -8.65
CA ARG A 8 -0.53 -4.28 -9.36
C ARG A 8 0.37 -5.48 -9.66
N SER A 9 1.62 -5.23 -10.07
CA SER A 9 2.62 -6.27 -10.37
C SER A 9 3.08 -7.05 -9.13
N LEU A 10 2.81 -6.53 -7.93
CA LEU A 10 3.14 -7.16 -6.66
C LEU A 10 2.01 -8.06 -6.14
N GLY A 11 0.93 -8.23 -6.91
CA GLY A 11 -0.25 -9.00 -6.50
C GLY A 11 -1.18 -8.29 -5.51
N ALA A 12 -0.83 -7.07 -5.08
CA ALA A 12 -1.72 -6.22 -4.31
C ALA A 12 -2.73 -5.54 -5.23
N HIS A 13 -3.99 -5.47 -4.80
CA HIS A 13 -5.07 -4.87 -5.60
C HIS A 13 -5.92 -3.92 -4.77
N CYS A 14 -6.47 -2.90 -5.43
CA CYS A 14 -7.32 -1.92 -4.77
C CYS A 14 -8.75 -2.48 -4.63
N ASP A 15 -9.24 -2.56 -3.39
CA ASP A 15 -10.58 -3.01 -3.00
C ASP A 15 -11.24 -1.91 -2.16
N THR A 16 -11.17 -0.67 -2.65
CA THR A 16 -11.73 0.50 -1.97
C THR A 16 -13.24 0.56 -2.21
N PRO A 17 -14.08 0.54 -1.16
CA PRO A 17 -15.53 0.70 -1.32
C PRO A 17 -15.90 2.13 -1.77
N ASP A 18 -16.96 2.30 -2.55
CA ASP A 18 -17.44 3.59 -3.05
C ASP A 18 -17.60 4.67 -1.97
N ARG A 19 -18.04 4.27 -0.77
CA ARG A 19 -18.22 5.13 0.41
C ARG A 19 -16.92 5.59 1.09
N ALA A 20 -15.76 5.20 0.59
CA ALA A 20 -14.46 5.44 1.21
C ALA A 20 -13.41 6.01 0.24
N ALA A 21 -13.84 6.76 -0.78
CA ALA A 21 -12.97 7.30 -1.84
C ALA A 21 -11.78 8.16 -1.37
N HIS A 22 -11.74 8.58 -0.10
CA HIS A 22 -10.68 9.40 0.50
C HIS A 22 -9.44 8.61 0.94
N TYR A 23 -9.48 7.27 0.90
CA TYR A 23 -8.29 6.44 1.08
C TYR A 23 -8.38 5.18 0.21
N LEU A 24 -7.23 4.61 -0.12
CA LEU A 24 -7.12 3.37 -0.87
C LEU A 24 -7.08 2.19 0.10
N CYS A 25 -7.87 1.16 -0.16
CA CYS A 25 -7.74 -0.14 0.49
C CYS A 25 -6.98 -1.06 -0.45
N LEU A 26 -5.74 -1.43 -0.10
CA LEU A 26 -4.96 -2.41 -0.83
C LEU A 26 -5.10 -3.78 -0.17
N ALA A 27 -5.72 -4.74 -0.84
CA ALA A 27 -5.71 -6.13 -0.43
C ALA A 27 -4.33 -6.73 -0.70
N LEU A 28 -3.78 -7.40 0.31
CA LEU A 28 -2.49 -8.08 0.25
C LEU A 28 -2.64 -9.46 -0.43
N PRO A 29 -1.59 -9.97 -1.08
CA PRO A 29 -1.51 -11.37 -1.51
C PRO A 29 -1.80 -12.34 -0.35
N SER A 30 -2.39 -13.49 -0.64
CA SER A 30 -2.74 -14.50 0.38
C SER A 30 -1.52 -15.10 1.08
N ASP A 31 -0.37 -15.07 0.43
CA ASP A 31 0.94 -15.53 0.90
C ASP A 31 1.81 -14.41 1.48
N ALA A 32 1.26 -13.19 1.62
CA ALA A 32 2.01 -12.06 2.14
C ALA A 32 2.53 -12.33 3.57
N PRO A 33 3.79 -11.99 3.87
CA PRO A 33 4.34 -12.18 5.20
C PRO A 33 3.60 -11.34 6.25
N GLY A 34 3.60 -11.81 7.49
CA GLY A 34 3.05 -11.05 8.61
C GLY A 34 3.80 -9.73 8.85
N GLY A 35 3.09 -8.75 9.43
CA GLY A 35 3.71 -7.51 9.89
C GLY A 35 4.09 -6.52 8.77
N ILE A 36 3.42 -6.56 7.62
CA ILE A 36 3.67 -5.64 6.49
C ILE A 36 3.70 -4.18 6.94
N ALA A 37 2.72 -3.71 7.72
CA ALA A 37 2.74 -2.33 8.20
C ALA A 37 3.99 -1.98 9.04
N GLN A 38 4.48 -2.92 9.86
CA GLN A 38 5.70 -2.71 10.63
C GLN A 38 6.95 -2.67 9.73
N ARG A 39 7.00 -3.54 8.71
CA ARG A 39 8.09 -3.57 7.72
C ARG A 39 8.14 -2.27 6.91
N LEU A 40 6.98 -1.74 6.49
CA LEU A 40 6.87 -0.44 5.83
C LEU A 40 7.27 0.72 6.75
N SER A 41 6.85 0.67 8.02
CA SER A 41 7.22 1.71 9.00
C SER A 41 8.74 1.82 9.20
N ARG A 42 9.48 0.70 9.17
CA ARG A 42 10.96 0.70 9.22
C ARG A 42 11.60 1.36 8.00
N GLN A 43 10.87 1.46 6.88
CA GLN A 43 11.28 2.14 5.66
C GLN A 43 10.74 3.60 5.60
N GLY A 44 10.21 4.09 6.71
CA GLY A 44 9.62 5.43 6.80
C GLY A 44 8.30 5.59 6.05
N VAL A 45 7.61 4.48 5.74
CA VAL A 45 6.29 4.48 5.10
C VAL A 45 5.23 4.17 6.15
N SER A 46 4.33 5.11 6.41
CA SER A 46 3.27 4.96 7.41
C SER A 46 1.95 4.57 6.75
N VAL A 47 1.40 3.42 7.15
CA VAL A 47 0.10 2.91 6.67
C VAL A 47 -0.67 2.24 7.82
N SER A 48 -1.98 2.09 7.67
CA SER A 48 -2.79 1.31 8.61
C SER A 48 -3.12 -0.06 8.03
N GLN A 49 -2.84 -1.14 8.75
CA GLN A 49 -3.22 -2.49 8.35
C GLN A 49 -4.45 -2.98 9.12
N ARG A 50 -5.41 -3.59 8.42
CA ARG A 50 -6.58 -4.27 8.98
C ARG A 50 -6.73 -5.64 8.34
N GLY A 51 -6.32 -6.68 9.06
CA GLY A 51 -6.25 -8.04 8.52
C GLY A 51 -5.35 -8.10 7.29
N ALA A 52 -5.85 -8.70 6.20
CA ALA A 52 -5.15 -8.82 4.93
C ALA A 52 -5.25 -7.56 4.04
N ARG A 53 -5.58 -6.39 4.60
CA ARG A 53 -5.70 -5.14 3.83
C ARG A 53 -4.86 -4.02 4.45
N LEU A 54 -4.23 -3.22 3.60
CA LEU A 54 -3.63 -1.93 3.95
C LEU A 54 -4.60 -0.79 3.59
N ARG A 55 -4.63 0.24 4.42
CA ARG A 55 -5.26 1.52 4.12
C ARG A 55 -4.16 2.54 3.86
N VAL A 56 -4.18 3.11 2.67
CA VAL A 56 -3.19 4.06 2.18
C VAL A 56 -3.91 5.34 1.82
N THR A 57 -3.49 6.45 2.42
CA THR A 57 -4.06 7.76 2.14
C THR A 57 -2.97 8.60 1.46
N PRO A 58 -2.89 8.63 0.13
CA PRO A 58 -2.01 9.59 -0.54
C PRO A 58 -2.49 10.99 -0.18
N HIS A 59 -1.66 11.75 0.53
CA HIS A 59 -1.97 13.10 0.97
C HIS A 59 -1.62 14.12 -0.12
N LEU A 60 -2.10 15.36 0.01
CA LEU A 60 -1.81 16.46 -0.93
C LEU A 60 -0.30 16.68 -1.16
N TYR A 61 0.53 16.31 -0.19
CA TYR A 61 1.99 16.45 -0.25
C TYR A 61 2.69 15.27 -0.91
N ASN A 62 1.97 14.24 -1.35
CA ASN A 62 2.57 13.13 -2.05
C ASN A 62 2.59 13.36 -3.56
N ASP A 63 3.76 13.13 -4.14
CA ASP A 63 4.00 13.23 -5.58
C ASP A 63 4.32 11.85 -6.20
N GLU A 64 4.69 11.85 -7.48
CA GLU A 64 5.05 10.64 -8.20
C GLU A 64 6.28 9.93 -7.61
N ALA A 65 7.22 10.68 -7.02
CA ALA A 65 8.41 10.09 -6.40
C ALA A 65 8.05 9.38 -5.10
N ASP A 66 7.13 9.92 -4.30
CA ASP A 66 6.59 9.24 -3.13
C ASP A 66 5.84 7.96 -3.50
N ILE A 67 5.07 7.97 -4.60
CA ILE A 67 4.38 6.79 -5.11
C ILE A 67 5.40 5.71 -5.52
N ALA A 68 6.47 6.07 -6.21
CA ALA A 68 7.54 5.14 -6.58
C ALA A 68 8.23 4.56 -5.34
N ARG A 69 8.62 5.41 -4.39
CA ARG A 69 9.21 4.97 -3.12
C ARG A 69 8.29 4.05 -2.33
N PHE A 70 6.98 4.31 -2.33
CA PHE A 70 6.00 3.42 -1.71
C PHE A 70 5.98 2.04 -2.39
N ALA A 71 6.01 1.98 -3.72
CA ALA A 71 6.04 0.73 -4.46
C ALA A 71 7.31 -0.09 -4.18
N ASP A 72 8.48 0.56 -4.12
CA ASP A 72 9.73 -0.08 -3.75
C ASP A 72 9.67 -0.66 -2.32
N ALA A 73 9.15 0.13 -1.37
CA ALA A 73 9.01 -0.31 0.00
C ALA A 73 8.04 -1.49 0.16
N MET A 74 6.97 -1.52 -0.64
CA MET A 74 6.03 -2.63 -0.73
C MET A 74 6.70 -3.90 -1.26
N ALA A 75 7.51 -3.79 -2.32
CA ALA A 75 8.25 -4.93 -2.87
C ALA A 75 9.20 -5.54 -1.83
N VAL A 76 9.93 -4.70 -1.09
CA VAL A 76 10.81 -5.15 0.01
C VAL A 76 10.01 -5.76 1.16
N ALA A 77 8.86 -5.19 1.51
CA ALA A 77 8.05 -5.68 2.63
C ALA A 77 7.40 -7.04 2.35
N LEU A 78 7.06 -7.31 1.09
CA LEU A 78 6.42 -8.56 0.63
C LEU A 78 7.40 -9.71 0.40
N ALA A 79 8.69 -9.44 0.25
CA ALA A 79 9.75 -10.45 0.24
C ALA A 79 9.97 -11.10 1.61
#